data_AF-A0A7Z9HEE9-F1
#
_entry.id   AF-A0A7Z9HEE9-F1
#
_cell.length_a   1.000
_cell.length_b   1.000
_cell.length_c   1.000
_cell.angle_alpha   90.00
_cell.angle_beta   90.00
_cell.angle_gamma   90.00
#
_symmetry.space_group_name_H-M   'P 1'
#
loop_
_entity.id
_entity.type
_entity.pdbx_description
1 polymer ?
#
loop_
_entity_poly.entity_id
_entity_poly.type
_entity_poly.pdbx_seq_one_letter_code
_entity_poly.pdbx_strand_id
1 'polypeptide(L)'
;MKKILSLLVLSVFFCGGLVFAADSASNRKDMTLRLGMKTGIHLMYATSTPFVLEFPGEDWTFGLTYGSGKYSYSYTDYNSSTGYSTKAQNINFSTAEVTGRYYIGNSFNIPFGYASYKISYPDWVYSGVTYDIDYSITQLNYGIGNEWTYDWGGYYGIDWYQGGSKLSDTITVKLKSGTETTTTLAQATKTSTDVSAFAGIFVATFGFGF
;
A
#
# COMPACT_ATOMS: atom_id res chain seq x y z
N MET A 1 -9.74 -20.36 30.62
CA MET A 1 -9.34 -20.78 29.26
C MET A 1 -8.60 -19.67 28.48
N LYS A 2 -7.55 -19.04 29.05
CA LYS A 2 -6.75 -18.00 28.37
C LYS A 2 -5.29 -18.38 28.15
N LYS A 3 -4.78 -19.41 28.86
CA LYS A 3 -3.38 -19.86 28.76
C LYS A 3 -3.12 -20.83 27.60
N ILE A 4 -4.12 -21.61 27.19
CA ILE A 4 -3.99 -22.62 26.11
C ILE A 4 -3.87 -21.94 24.74
N LEU A 5 -4.61 -20.84 24.51
CA LEU A 5 -4.52 -20.08 23.26
C LEU A 5 -3.16 -19.38 23.11
N SER A 6 -2.59 -18.88 24.21
CA SER A 6 -1.28 -18.23 24.22
C SER A 6 -0.13 -19.23 23.97
N LEU A 7 -0.28 -20.48 24.41
CA LEU A 7 0.73 -21.52 24.17
C LEU A 7 0.68 -22.04 22.73
N LEU A 8 -0.49 -22.14 22.12
CA LEU A 8 -0.64 -22.49 20.71
C LEU A 8 0.04 -21.44 19.81
N VAL A 9 -0.19 -20.16 20.09
CA VAL A 9 0.45 -19.04 19.38
C VAL A 9 1.96 -19.02 19.62
N LEU A 10 2.43 -19.25 20.85
CA LEU A 10 3.88 -19.35 21.12
C LEU A 10 4.51 -20.61 20.50
N SER A 11 3.80 -21.72 20.37
CA SER A 11 4.31 -22.95 19.74
C SER A 11 4.51 -22.81 18.24
N VAL A 12 3.70 -21.98 17.56
CA VAL A 12 3.93 -21.57 16.17
C VAL A 12 5.24 -20.76 16.04
N PHE A 13 5.56 -19.94 17.04
CA PHE A 13 6.78 -19.12 17.04
C PHE A 13 8.06 -19.86 17.49
N PHE A 14 7.96 -20.88 18.35
CA PHE A 14 9.15 -21.45 19.01
C PHE A 14 9.39 -22.96 18.83
N CYS A 15 8.46 -23.76 18.29
CA CYS A 15 8.64 -25.22 18.24
C CYS A 15 8.27 -25.94 16.92
N GLY A 16 8.08 -25.25 15.79
CA GLY A 16 7.89 -25.95 14.51
C GLY A 16 7.50 -25.14 13.26
N GLY A 17 7.34 -23.82 13.34
CA GLY A 17 6.74 -23.01 12.27
C GLY A 17 7.58 -22.80 10.99
N LEU A 18 8.85 -23.22 10.94
CA LEU A 18 9.68 -23.17 9.72
C LEU A 18 9.78 -24.52 8.99
N VAL A 19 9.20 -25.59 9.53
CA VAL A 19 9.32 -26.94 8.97
C VAL A 19 8.31 -27.19 7.83
N PHE A 20 7.24 -26.40 7.71
CA PHE A 20 6.17 -26.59 6.71
C PHE A 20 6.24 -25.68 5.47
N ALA A 21 7.20 -24.75 5.41
CA ALA A 21 7.57 -24.02 4.18
C ALA A 21 9.00 -24.36 3.71
N ALA A 22 9.54 -25.50 4.17
CA ALA A 22 10.85 -25.99 3.75
C ALA A 22 10.92 -26.16 2.22
N ASP A 23 9.81 -26.59 1.60
CA ASP A 23 9.64 -26.67 0.15
C ASP A 23 8.59 -25.67 -0.35
N SER A 24 8.89 -24.38 -0.18
CA SER A 24 8.03 -23.29 -0.64
C SER A 24 7.91 -23.27 -2.16
N ALA A 25 8.93 -23.72 -2.91
CA ALA A 25 8.90 -23.71 -4.37
C ALA A 25 7.86 -24.71 -4.92
N SER A 26 7.86 -25.96 -4.46
CA SER A 26 6.86 -26.95 -4.87
C SER A 26 5.47 -26.56 -4.41
N ASN A 27 5.30 -26.18 -3.13
CA ASN A 27 4.00 -25.74 -2.62
C ASN A 27 3.43 -24.56 -3.40
N ARG A 28 4.30 -23.66 -3.87
CA ARG A 28 3.89 -22.50 -4.69
C ARG A 28 3.43 -22.92 -6.07
N LYS A 29 4.16 -23.83 -6.70
CA LYS A 29 3.83 -24.39 -8.02
C LYS A 29 2.51 -25.14 -8.03
N ASP A 30 2.16 -25.79 -6.92
CA ASP A 30 0.93 -26.59 -6.82
C ASP A 30 -0.34 -25.76 -6.63
N MET A 31 -0.22 -24.45 -6.41
CA MET A 31 -1.35 -23.53 -6.31
C MET A 31 -1.76 -23.01 -7.68
N THR A 32 -3.05 -22.99 -7.95
CA THR A 32 -3.62 -22.37 -9.16
C THR A 32 -3.77 -20.86 -8.98
N LEU A 33 -4.17 -20.43 -7.78
CA LEU A 33 -4.47 -19.03 -7.47
C LEU A 33 -4.18 -18.73 -6.00
N ARG A 34 -3.85 -17.48 -5.69
CA ARG A 34 -3.73 -16.94 -4.34
C ARG A 34 -4.51 -15.68 -4.13
N LEU A 35 -5.03 -15.55 -2.92
CA LEU A 35 -5.68 -14.35 -2.41
C LEU A 35 -5.00 -13.92 -1.11
N GLY A 36 -4.67 -12.64 -1.01
CA GLY A 36 -4.01 -12.10 0.17
C GLY A 36 -4.33 -10.64 0.42
N MET A 37 -3.69 -10.12 1.46
CA MET A 37 -3.69 -8.70 1.80
C MET A 37 -2.26 -8.24 2.02
N LYS A 38 -1.92 -7.06 1.49
CA LYS A 38 -0.61 -6.43 1.62
C LYS A 38 -0.70 -5.22 2.56
N THR A 39 0.29 -5.03 3.42
CA THR A 39 0.41 -3.86 4.32
C THR A 39 1.87 -3.68 4.75
N GLY A 40 2.27 -2.50 5.23
CA GLY A 40 3.63 -2.29 5.73
C GLY A 40 4.06 -0.84 5.74
N ILE A 41 5.37 -0.58 5.91
CA ILE A 41 5.92 0.78 5.94
C ILE A 41 6.12 1.27 4.50
N HIS A 42 5.01 1.49 3.80
CA HIS A 42 4.91 2.06 2.46
C HIS A 42 3.59 2.83 2.42
N LEU A 43 3.61 4.16 2.25
CA LEU A 43 2.43 5.02 2.48
C LEU A 43 1.15 4.49 1.82
N MET A 44 1.26 4.11 0.53
CA MET A 44 0.11 3.60 -0.22
C MET A 44 -0.43 2.31 0.39
N TYR A 45 0.42 1.35 0.75
CA TYR A 45 -0.01 0.06 1.27
C TYR A 45 -0.40 0.11 2.74
N ALA A 46 0.23 0.97 3.54
CA ALA A 46 -0.13 1.22 4.93
C ALA A 46 -1.57 1.73 5.03
N THR A 47 -1.96 2.59 4.09
CA THR A 47 -3.26 3.27 4.12
C THR A 47 -4.34 2.49 3.39
N SER A 48 -4.04 1.96 2.20
CA SER A 48 -5.04 1.24 1.38
C SER A 48 -5.17 -0.23 1.72
N THR A 49 -4.19 -0.82 2.43
CA THR A 49 -4.10 -2.23 2.82
C THR A 49 -4.64 -3.16 1.72
N PRO A 50 -4.05 -3.12 0.52
CA PRO A 50 -4.72 -3.63 -0.67
C PRO A 50 -4.85 -5.15 -0.67
N PHE A 51 -5.90 -5.63 -1.32
CA PHE A 51 -6.08 -7.04 -1.65
C PHE A 51 -5.12 -7.43 -2.76
N VAL A 52 -4.69 -8.69 -2.71
CA VAL A 52 -3.75 -9.30 -3.65
C VAL A 52 -4.43 -10.50 -4.28
N LEU A 53 -4.38 -10.58 -5.61
CA LEU A 53 -4.78 -11.73 -6.41
C LEU A 53 -3.56 -12.16 -7.22
N GLU A 54 -3.06 -13.36 -7.00
CA GLU A 54 -1.80 -13.82 -7.59
C GLU A 54 -1.99 -15.19 -8.25
N PHE A 55 -1.30 -15.39 -9.36
CA PHE A 55 -1.15 -16.66 -10.06
C PHE A 55 0.29 -17.13 -9.83
N PRO A 56 0.50 -18.01 -8.85
CA PRO A 56 1.81 -18.49 -8.51
C PRO A 56 2.30 -19.54 -9.51
N GLY A 57 3.61 -19.66 -9.58
CA GLY A 57 4.34 -20.71 -10.27
C GLY A 57 5.66 -20.94 -9.53
N GLU A 58 6.44 -21.91 -9.99
CA GLU A 58 7.68 -22.30 -9.32
C GLU A 58 8.67 -21.12 -9.20
N ASP A 59 9.02 -20.49 -10.32
CA ASP A 59 10.01 -19.39 -10.36
C ASP A 59 9.41 -17.99 -10.50
N TRP A 60 8.14 -17.91 -10.91
CA TRP A 60 7.47 -16.64 -11.16
C TRP A 60 6.10 -16.63 -10.50
N THR A 61 5.70 -15.47 -10.01
CA THR A 61 4.32 -15.17 -9.63
C THR A 61 3.93 -13.86 -10.26
N PHE A 62 2.72 -13.81 -10.81
CA PHE A 62 2.14 -12.57 -11.35
C PHE A 62 0.81 -12.30 -10.69
N GLY A 63 0.44 -11.05 -10.54
CA GLY A 63 -0.78 -10.72 -9.83
C GLY A 63 -1.27 -9.31 -10.04
N LEU A 64 -2.35 -9.04 -9.34
CA LEU A 64 -3.00 -7.76 -9.23
C LEU A 64 -3.11 -7.40 -7.76
N THR A 65 -2.70 -6.20 -7.41
CA THR A 65 -2.88 -5.62 -6.08
C THR A 65 -3.80 -4.42 -6.19
N TYR A 66 -4.93 -4.43 -5.48
CA TYR A 66 -5.90 -3.33 -5.53
C TYR A 66 -6.49 -3.02 -4.16
N GLY A 67 -6.71 -1.74 -3.88
CA GLY A 67 -7.25 -1.33 -2.60
C GLY A 67 -7.56 0.15 -2.53
N SER A 68 -8.30 0.54 -1.49
CA SER A 68 -8.54 1.94 -1.18
C SER A 68 -8.60 2.12 0.33
N GLY A 69 -8.17 3.28 0.80
CA GLY A 69 -8.13 3.63 2.20
C GLY A 69 -8.29 5.11 2.43
N LYS A 70 -8.42 5.49 3.69
CA LYS A 70 -8.62 6.88 4.10
C LYS A 70 -7.74 7.21 5.30
N TYR A 71 -7.07 8.36 5.23
CA TYR A 71 -6.38 8.96 6.35
C TYR A 71 -7.10 10.26 6.74
N SER A 72 -7.38 10.41 8.03
CA SER A 72 -8.08 11.59 8.57
C SER A 72 -7.21 12.26 9.61
N TYR A 73 -6.99 13.57 9.49
CA TYR A 73 -6.28 14.36 10.50
C TYR A 73 -7.08 15.60 10.88
N SER A 74 -6.87 16.09 12.11
CA SER A 74 -7.48 17.33 12.59
C SER A 74 -6.49 18.48 12.52
N TYR A 75 -6.98 19.68 12.20
CA TYR A 75 -6.19 20.90 12.20
C TYR A 75 -7.00 22.05 12.82
N THR A 76 -6.30 23.06 13.35
CA THR A 76 -6.94 24.25 13.89
C THR A 76 -6.93 25.34 12.84
N ASP A 77 -8.10 25.91 12.57
CA ASP A 77 -8.28 27.03 11.65
C ASP A 77 -8.72 28.28 12.41
N TYR A 78 -8.20 29.44 12.04
CA TYR A 78 -8.52 30.72 12.66
C TYR A 78 -9.38 31.55 11.73
N ASN A 79 -10.54 31.97 12.21
CA ASN A 79 -11.42 32.91 11.53
C ASN A 79 -11.62 34.14 12.41
N SER A 80 -11.46 35.34 11.84
CA SER A 80 -11.62 36.60 12.57
C SER A 80 -13.00 36.83 13.17
N SER A 81 -14.05 36.19 12.62
CA SER A 81 -15.45 36.34 13.06
C SER A 81 -15.87 35.30 14.10
N THR A 82 -15.27 34.11 14.11
CA THR A 82 -15.70 32.98 14.95
C THR A 82 -14.60 32.41 15.85
N GLY A 83 -13.38 32.95 15.78
CA GLY A 83 -12.22 32.51 16.55
C GLY A 83 -11.58 31.22 16.00
N TYR A 84 -10.84 30.52 16.86
CA TYR A 84 -10.23 29.24 16.52
C TYR A 84 -11.27 28.12 16.49
N SER A 85 -11.23 27.29 15.46
CA SER A 85 -12.07 26.09 15.35
C SER A 85 -11.26 24.88 14.93
N THR A 86 -11.61 23.70 15.46
CA THR A 86 -10.99 22.44 15.03
C THR A 86 -11.75 21.89 13.83
N LYS A 87 -11.02 21.62 12.75
CA LYS A 87 -11.50 21.04 11.50
C LYS A 87 -10.88 19.66 11.29
N ALA A 88 -11.51 18.85 10.46
CA ALA A 88 -11.00 17.55 10.04
C ALA A 88 -10.79 17.55 8.53
N GLN A 89 -9.65 17.04 8.08
CA GLN A 89 -9.34 16.78 6.67
C GLN A 89 -9.31 15.28 6.45
N ASN A 90 -10.00 14.82 5.42
CA ASN A 90 -9.92 13.44 4.93
C ASN A 90 -9.05 13.40 3.69
N ILE A 91 -8.18 12.39 3.57
CA ILE A 91 -7.40 12.10 2.39
C ILE A 91 -7.71 10.67 1.99
N ASN A 92 -8.13 10.47 0.74
CA ASN A 92 -8.43 9.15 0.21
C ASN A 92 -7.26 8.64 -0.63
N PHE A 93 -6.91 7.38 -0.45
CA PHE A 93 -5.83 6.70 -1.15
C PHE A 93 -6.42 5.55 -1.95
N SER A 94 -5.96 5.38 -3.18
CA SER A 94 -6.27 4.21 -4.00
C SER A 94 -4.99 3.63 -4.57
N THR A 95 -4.96 2.30 -4.60
CA THR A 95 -3.85 1.50 -5.08
C THR A 95 -4.37 0.54 -6.13
N ALA A 96 -3.72 0.52 -7.28
CA ALA A 96 -3.90 -0.48 -8.32
C ALA A 96 -2.53 -0.82 -8.90
N GLU A 97 -2.17 -2.09 -8.96
CA GLU A 97 -0.85 -2.50 -9.40
C GLU A 97 -0.91 -3.87 -10.07
N VAL A 98 -0.18 -4.00 -11.18
CA VAL A 98 0.16 -5.30 -11.75
C VAL A 98 1.50 -5.70 -11.13
N THR A 99 1.51 -6.80 -10.40
CA THR A 99 2.69 -7.28 -9.66
C THR A 99 3.32 -8.47 -10.36
N GLY A 100 4.62 -8.58 -10.21
CA GLY A 100 5.40 -9.76 -10.56
C GLY A 100 6.43 -10.03 -9.46
N ARG A 101 6.79 -11.30 -9.30
CA ARG A 101 7.81 -11.73 -8.35
C ARG A 101 8.62 -12.84 -8.97
N TYR A 102 9.94 -12.65 -9.02
CA TYR A 102 10.88 -13.66 -9.49
C TYR A 102 11.57 -14.31 -8.30
N TYR A 103 11.55 -15.63 -8.20
CA TYR A 103 12.17 -16.38 -7.11
C TYR A 103 13.56 -16.87 -7.49
N ILE A 104 14.48 -16.74 -6.54
CA ILE A 104 15.83 -17.29 -6.66
C ILE A 104 15.93 -18.37 -5.57
N GLY A 105 15.65 -19.61 -5.98
CA GLY A 105 15.53 -20.74 -5.08
C GLY A 105 14.18 -20.76 -4.35
N ASN A 106 14.21 -21.15 -3.07
CA ASN A 106 12.99 -21.52 -2.35
C ASN A 106 12.09 -20.30 -2.03
N SER A 107 12.67 -19.30 -1.37
CA SER A 107 11.90 -18.20 -0.76
C SER A 107 12.41 -16.81 -1.11
N PHE A 108 13.71 -16.62 -1.32
CA PHE A 108 14.25 -15.32 -1.70
C PHE A 108 13.77 -14.92 -3.09
N ASN A 109 13.45 -13.65 -3.28
CA ASN A 109 12.83 -13.20 -4.50
C ASN A 109 13.02 -11.69 -4.75
N ILE A 110 12.72 -11.31 -5.99
CA ILE A 110 12.74 -9.93 -6.49
C ILE A 110 11.30 -9.57 -6.87
N PRO A 111 10.55 -8.85 -6.01
CA PRO A 111 9.26 -8.27 -6.39
C PRO A 111 9.46 -7.08 -7.33
N PHE A 112 8.53 -6.91 -8.26
CA PHE A 112 8.42 -5.74 -9.11
C PHE A 112 6.96 -5.50 -9.48
N GLY A 113 6.63 -4.30 -9.94
CA GLY A 113 5.27 -3.99 -10.32
C GLY A 113 5.12 -2.70 -11.10
N TYR A 114 4.02 -2.59 -11.82
CA TYR A 114 3.58 -1.36 -12.45
C TYR A 114 2.38 -0.85 -11.65
N ALA A 115 2.60 0.23 -10.89
CA ALA A 115 1.62 0.75 -9.95
C ALA A 115 1.02 2.06 -10.45
N SER A 116 -0.29 2.18 -10.26
CA SER A 116 -1.05 3.42 -10.35
C SER A 116 -1.63 3.73 -8.97
N TYR A 117 -1.22 4.87 -8.44
CA TYR A 117 -1.63 5.35 -7.12
C TYR A 117 -2.41 6.64 -7.29
N LYS A 118 -3.55 6.75 -6.59
CA LYS A 118 -4.34 7.96 -6.53
C LYS A 118 -4.44 8.46 -5.09
N ILE A 119 -4.27 9.76 -4.90
CA ILE A 119 -4.47 10.47 -3.64
C ILE A 119 -5.45 11.62 -3.89
N SER A 120 -6.56 11.63 -3.15
CA SER A 120 -7.58 12.66 -3.26
C SER A 120 -7.69 13.43 -1.94
N TYR A 121 -7.60 14.75 -2.02
CA TYR A 121 -7.86 15.69 -0.94
C TYR A 121 -9.19 16.40 -1.24
N PRO A 122 -10.33 15.79 -0.88
CA PRO A 122 -11.63 16.46 -0.99
C PRO A 122 -11.69 17.63 -0.01
N ASP A 123 -12.37 18.71 -0.40
CA ASP A 123 -12.64 19.86 0.48
C ASP A 123 -11.38 20.45 1.14
N TRP A 124 -10.24 20.44 0.44
CA TRP A 124 -9.01 21.01 0.96
C TRP A 124 -9.12 22.53 1.03
N VAL A 125 -8.90 23.11 2.21
CA VAL A 125 -9.06 24.54 2.46
C VAL A 125 -7.71 25.22 2.64
N TYR A 126 -7.52 26.34 1.92
CA TYR A 126 -6.39 27.23 2.14
C TYR A 126 -6.82 28.69 2.01
N SER A 127 -6.55 29.48 3.05
CA SER A 127 -6.89 30.91 3.11
C SER A 127 -8.35 31.21 2.76
N GLY A 128 -9.28 30.36 3.22
CA GLY A 128 -10.72 30.51 2.97
C GLY A 128 -11.21 30.06 1.59
N VAL A 129 -10.35 29.51 0.74
CA VAL A 129 -10.70 28.93 -0.56
C VAL A 129 -10.68 27.41 -0.46
N THR A 130 -11.69 26.75 -1.03
CA THR A 130 -11.84 25.29 -0.97
C THR A 130 -11.62 24.68 -2.35
N TYR A 131 -10.80 23.62 -2.39
CA TYR A 131 -10.44 22.87 -3.58
C TYR A 131 -10.71 21.38 -3.40
N ASP A 132 -11.10 20.71 -4.48
CA ASP A 132 -10.91 19.27 -4.59
C ASP A 132 -9.59 19.03 -5.37
N ILE A 133 -8.64 18.34 -4.75
CA ILE A 133 -7.33 18.06 -5.34
C ILE A 133 -7.19 16.56 -5.55
N ASP A 134 -6.97 16.15 -6.79
CA ASP A 134 -6.68 14.77 -7.18
C ASP A 134 -5.25 14.68 -7.70
N TYR A 135 -4.43 13.84 -7.07
CA TYR A 135 -3.11 13.44 -7.55
C TYR A 135 -3.12 11.99 -7.99
N SER A 136 -2.57 11.72 -9.17
CA SER A 136 -2.31 10.37 -9.66
C SER A 136 -0.85 10.25 -10.04
N ILE A 137 -0.20 9.17 -9.61
CA ILE A 137 1.17 8.82 -9.99
C ILE A 137 1.20 7.40 -10.51
N THR A 138 1.93 7.23 -11.61
CA THR A 138 2.29 5.93 -12.14
C THR A 138 3.78 5.70 -11.88
N GLN A 139 4.13 4.56 -11.30
CA GLN A 139 5.52 4.22 -11.00
C GLN A 139 5.82 2.74 -11.23
N LEU A 140 7.10 2.44 -11.48
CA LEU A 140 7.61 1.09 -11.37
C LEU A 140 8.04 0.83 -9.94
N ASN A 141 7.53 -0.25 -9.36
CA ASN A 141 7.96 -0.79 -8.09
C ASN A 141 8.98 -1.89 -8.32
N TYR A 142 9.96 -1.99 -7.43
CA TYR A 142 10.94 -3.08 -7.42
C TYR A 142 11.56 -3.21 -6.04
N GLY A 143 12.00 -4.40 -5.68
CA GLY A 143 12.49 -4.64 -4.34
C GLY A 143 13.25 -5.93 -4.17
N ILE A 144 13.44 -6.28 -2.91
CA ILE A 144 13.98 -7.57 -2.47
C ILE A 144 13.12 -8.10 -1.35
N GLY A 145 12.86 -9.41 -1.36
CA GLY A 145 11.96 -10.01 -0.41
C GLY A 145 12.20 -11.50 -0.20
N ASN A 146 11.43 -12.03 0.74
CA ASN A 146 11.27 -13.44 0.96
C ASN A 146 9.78 -13.78 0.97
N GLU A 147 9.42 -14.92 0.44
CA GLU A 147 8.06 -15.44 0.57
C GLU A 147 8.12 -16.94 0.86
N TRP A 148 7.26 -17.36 1.78
CA TRP A 148 7.13 -18.73 2.21
C TRP A 148 5.71 -19.19 1.90
N THR A 149 5.63 -20.29 1.17
CA THR A 149 4.40 -20.99 0.86
C THR A 149 4.35 -22.28 1.67
N TYR A 150 3.29 -22.42 2.44
CA TYR A 150 3.07 -23.56 3.31
C TYR A 150 2.23 -24.62 2.60
N ASP A 151 2.46 -25.87 2.96
CA ASP A 151 1.77 -27.05 2.43
C ASP A 151 0.25 -27.04 2.66
N TRP A 152 -0.21 -26.41 3.75
CA TRP A 152 -1.63 -26.23 4.08
C TRP A 152 -2.32 -25.12 3.28
N GLY A 153 -1.63 -24.48 2.35
CA GLY A 153 -2.21 -23.49 1.44
C GLY A 153 -1.88 -22.03 1.79
N GLY A 154 -1.34 -21.75 2.97
CA GLY A 154 -0.97 -20.38 3.33
C GLY A 154 0.24 -19.86 2.56
N TYR A 155 0.32 -18.54 2.41
CA TYR A 155 1.57 -17.90 2.04
C TYR A 155 1.80 -16.62 2.83
N TYR A 156 3.08 -16.35 3.10
CA TYR A 156 3.53 -15.18 3.82
C TYR A 156 4.75 -14.60 3.12
N GLY A 157 4.63 -13.36 2.64
CA GLY A 157 5.68 -12.61 1.99
C GLY A 157 6.13 -11.42 2.84
N ILE A 158 7.42 -11.14 2.82
CA ILE A 158 8.01 -9.89 3.32
C ILE A 158 8.89 -9.32 2.22
N ASP A 159 8.51 -8.15 1.70
CA ASP A 159 9.36 -7.30 0.89
C ASP A 159 10.15 -6.41 1.86
N TRP A 160 11.43 -6.73 2.06
CA TRP A 160 12.31 -6.03 3.01
C TRP A 160 12.52 -4.58 2.60
N TYR A 161 12.67 -4.38 1.30
CA TYR A 161 12.76 -3.09 0.66
C TYR A 161 11.94 -3.12 -0.62
N GLN A 162 11.15 -2.07 -0.82
CA GLN A 162 10.41 -1.84 -2.04
C GLN A 162 10.61 -0.38 -2.47
N GLY A 163 11.43 -0.17 -3.49
CA GLY A 163 11.65 1.11 -4.11
C GLY A 163 10.64 1.41 -5.23
N GLY A 164 10.69 2.65 -5.70
CA GLY A 164 9.84 3.14 -6.77
C GLY A 164 10.60 4.06 -7.73
N SER A 165 10.29 3.97 -9.02
CA SER A 165 10.72 4.94 -10.03
C SER A 165 9.49 5.58 -10.67
N LYS A 166 9.33 6.90 -10.49
CA LYS A 166 8.20 7.65 -11.05
C LYS A 166 8.28 7.64 -12.58
N LEU A 167 7.21 7.17 -13.23
CA LEU A 167 7.09 7.18 -14.68
C LEU A 167 6.32 8.40 -15.17
N SER A 168 5.21 8.72 -14.50
CA SER A 168 4.39 9.89 -14.79
C SER A 168 3.56 10.27 -13.56
N ASP A 169 3.14 11.52 -13.52
CA ASP A 169 2.15 11.99 -12.57
C ASP A 169 1.23 13.03 -13.19
N THR A 170 0.08 13.23 -12.55
CA THR A 170 -0.92 14.21 -12.97
C THR A 170 -1.61 14.75 -11.74
N ILE A 171 -1.83 16.07 -11.73
CA ILE A 171 -2.65 16.75 -10.74
C ILE A 171 -3.85 17.39 -11.42
N THR A 172 -5.00 17.25 -10.77
CA THR A 172 -6.21 18.02 -11.07
C THR A 172 -6.59 18.83 -9.84
N VAL A 173 -6.65 20.14 -9.98
CA VAL A 173 -7.17 21.06 -8.95
C VAL A 173 -8.50 21.62 -9.44
N LYS A 174 -9.56 21.43 -8.66
CA LYS A 174 -10.89 21.95 -8.97
C LYS A 174 -11.32 22.90 -7.86
N LEU A 175 -11.51 24.18 -8.19
CA LEU A 175 -12.10 25.15 -7.28
C LEU A 175 -13.54 24.70 -6.94
N LYS A 176 -13.81 24.62 -5.63
CA LYS A 176 -15.12 24.23 -5.11
C LYS A 176 -15.87 25.42 -4.54
N SER A 177 -15.19 26.30 -3.80
CA SER A 177 -15.77 27.54 -3.25
C SER A 177 -14.71 28.56 -2.85
N GLY A 178 -15.13 29.82 -2.67
CA GLY A 178 -14.25 30.95 -2.34
C GLY A 178 -13.76 31.72 -3.56
N THR A 179 -12.90 32.72 -3.33
CA THR A 179 -12.30 33.54 -4.39
C THR A 179 -10.89 33.05 -4.68
N GLU A 180 -10.71 32.35 -5.79
CA GLU A 180 -9.39 31.91 -6.23
C GLU A 180 -8.46 33.09 -6.54
N THR A 181 -7.21 32.96 -6.12
CA THR A 181 -6.11 33.86 -6.45
C THR A 181 -4.92 33.04 -6.97
N THR A 182 -3.95 33.69 -7.61
CA THR A 182 -2.71 33.04 -8.05
C THR A 182 -1.99 32.32 -6.92
N THR A 183 -2.03 32.88 -5.69
CA THR A 183 -1.39 32.28 -4.51
C THR A 183 -2.12 31.03 -4.02
N THR A 184 -3.46 31.07 -3.95
CA THR A 184 -4.24 29.93 -3.44
C THR A 184 -4.18 28.75 -4.42
N LEU A 185 -4.25 29.03 -5.72
CA LEU A 185 -4.10 28.03 -6.77
C LEU A 185 -2.68 27.43 -6.76
N ALA A 186 -1.64 28.26 -6.66
CA ALA A 186 -0.26 27.77 -6.58
C ALA A 186 -0.04 26.85 -5.36
N GLN A 187 -0.66 27.17 -4.21
CA GLN A 187 -0.55 26.32 -3.02
C GLN A 187 -1.32 25.00 -3.18
N ALA A 188 -2.53 25.02 -3.75
CA ALA A 188 -3.26 23.79 -4.07
C ALA A 188 -2.45 22.88 -5.02
N THR A 189 -1.80 23.46 -6.03
CA THR A 189 -0.97 22.72 -6.98
C THR A 189 0.35 22.20 -6.37
N LYS A 190 0.97 22.94 -5.44
CA LYS A 190 2.21 22.52 -4.77
C LYS A 190 2.08 21.25 -3.94
N THR A 191 0.89 20.99 -3.40
CA THR A 191 0.63 19.82 -2.54
C THR A 191 0.96 18.50 -3.24
N SER A 192 1.16 18.49 -4.57
CA SER A 192 1.44 17.28 -5.35
C SER A 192 2.72 17.28 -6.21
N THR A 193 3.28 18.42 -6.60
CA THR A 193 4.37 18.45 -7.61
C THR A 193 5.72 17.96 -7.08
N ASP A 194 5.89 17.94 -5.76
CA ASP A 194 7.13 17.49 -5.10
C ASP A 194 7.06 16.02 -4.64
N VAL A 195 6.01 15.29 -5.01
CA VAL A 195 5.85 13.89 -4.63
C VAL A 195 6.84 13.04 -5.44
N SER A 196 7.79 12.48 -4.70
CA SER A 196 8.70 11.44 -5.19
C SER A 196 7.96 10.11 -5.33
N ALA A 197 8.55 9.17 -6.08
CA ALA A 197 8.02 7.81 -6.13
C ALA A 197 7.88 7.25 -4.71
N PHE A 198 6.79 6.53 -4.45
CA PHE A 198 6.60 5.88 -3.18
C PHE A 198 7.58 4.73 -3.03
N ALA A 199 8.19 4.66 -1.87
CA ALA A 199 9.06 3.58 -1.47
C ALA A 199 8.68 3.15 -0.05
N GLY A 200 9.17 1.98 0.34
CA GLY A 200 8.87 1.42 1.63
C GLY A 200 9.85 0.33 2.04
N ILE A 201 9.74 -0.01 3.31
CA ILE A 201 10.48 -1.08 3.95
C ILE A 201 9.48 -1.97 4.66
N PHE A 202 9.82 -3.25 4.83
CA PHE A 202 8.98 -4.19 5.57
C PHE A 202 7.51 -4.15 5.11
N VAL A 203 7.27 -4.56 3.88
CA VAL A 203 5.92 -4.73 3.32
C VAL A 203 5.56 -6.20 3.39
N ALA A 204 4.59 -6.53 4.23
CA ALA A 204 4.12 -7.88 4.44
C ALA A 204 2.89 -8.18 3.56
N THR A 205 2.87 -9.37 2.98
CA THR A 205 1.68 -9.96 2.36
C THR A 205 1.35 -11.25 3.08
N PHE A 206 0.08 -11.44 3.43
CA PHE A 206 -0.40 -12.72 3.94
C PHE A 206 -1.67 -13.13 3.21
N GLY A 207 -1.79 -14.43 2.93
CA GLY A 207 -2.93 -14.95 2.21
C GLY A 207 -2.96 -16.47 2.12
N PHE A 208 -3.86 -16.96 1.27
CA PHE A 208 -4.10 -18.38 1.03
C PHE A 208 -4.15 -18.66 -0.47
N GLY A 209 -3.59 -19.79 -0.86
CA GLY A 209 -3.68 -20.37 -2.19
C GLY A 209 -4.66 -21.53 -2.28
N PHE A 210 -5.11 -21.80 -3.49
CA PHE A 210 -6.10 -22.81 -3.88
C PHE A 210 -5.63 -23.60 -5.09
#